data_AF-A0A970UMH0-F1
#
_entry.id   AF-A0A970UMH0-F1
#
_cell.length_a   1.000
_cell.length_b   1.000
_cell.length_c   1.000
_cell.angle_alpha   90.00
_cell.angle_beta   90.00
_cell.angle_gamma   90.00
#
_symmetry.space_group_name_H-M   'P 1'
#
loop_
_entity.id
_entity.type
_entity.pdbx_description
1 polymer ?
#
loop_
_entity_poly.entity_id
_entity_poly.type
_entity_poly.pdbx_seq_one_letter_code
_entity_poly.pdbx_strand_id
1 'polypeptide(L)'
;MKKLDSVIRKLEKAPSVIWVILVALSCIFLNLYGLLTTVDELIAMFDDMLSDMAEEFTGFMNNLEWMFYVDVAIIGLIVFELILAIVYRYMYNRGFVSGDAVHFKTAARVAYILANIIIGAFSFISYAAPDFFYYNQFIIRIIVYTAFFLAAYLAVKESIINPKLKGTALQRIITVYFAIEGALNILNFIIALTAEEKDTHAIIARGIALGVIALLAAGIYFLIIKPLIKQEKEYVEIIIHRDTDDTPPPPDEVFRGYGF
;
A
#
# COMPACT_ATOMS: atom_id res chain seq x y z
N MET A 1 5.93 0.38 18.74
CA MET A 1 5.19 1.19 17.74
C MET A 1 4.70 2.56 18.22
N LYS A 2 4.59 2.83 19.55
CA LYS A 2 4.21 4.16 20.09
C LYS A 2 5.02 5.34 19.52
N LYS A 3 6.29 5.12 19.17
CA LYS A 3 7.14 6.12 18.50
C LYS A 3 6.65 6.49 17.09
N LEU A 4 6.16 5.51 16.30
CA LEU A 4 5.64 5.75 14.96
C LEU A 4 4.31 6.49 15.00
N ASP A 5 3.40 6.13 15.91
CA ASP A 5 2.16 6.86 16.17
C ASP A 5 2.44 8.33 16.54
N SER A 6 3.42 8.57 17.42
CA SER A 6 3.84 9.93 17.80
C SER A 6 4.38 10.75 16.61
N VAL A 7 5.12 10.11 15.70
CA VAL A 7 5.59 10.77 14.48
C VAL A 7 4.41 11.12 13.57
N ILE A 8 3.48 10.20 13.35
CA ILE A 8 2.26 10.45 12.55
C ILE A 8 1.47 11.64 13.12
N ARG A 9 1.30 11.70 14.45
CA ARG A 9 0.64 12.83 15.14
C ARG A 9 1.34 14.18 14.96
N LYS A 10 2.67 14.18 14.83
CA LYS A 10 3.39 15.42 14.51
C LYS A 10 3.15 15.84 13.05
N LEU A 11 3.10 14.86 12.16
CA LEU A 11 2.90 15.09 10.72
C LEU A 11 1.48 15.57 10.39
N GLU A 12 0.46 15.22 11.20
CA GLU A 12 -0.91 15.75 11.06
C GLU A 12 -1.01 17.27 11.05
N LYS A 13 -0.06 17.96 11.71
CA LYS A 13 -0.03 19.43 11.75
C LYS A 13 0.30 20.06 10.40
N ALA A 14 0.79 19.27 9.44
CA ALA A 14 1.07 19.74 8.10
C ALA A 14 -0.25 20.06 7.36
N PRO A 15 -0.35 21.22 6.69
CA PRO A 15 -1.50 21.55 5.85
C PRO A 15 -1.80 20.47 4.80
N SER A 16 -3.09 20.24 4.51
CA SER A 16 -3.54 19.25 3.51
C SER A 16 -2.88 19.40 2.14
N VAL A 17 -2.55 20.62 1.74
CA VAL A 17 -1.86 20.92 0.47
C VAL A 17 -0.48 20.24 0.41
N ILE A 18 0.26 20.18 1.53
CA ILE A 18 1.56 19.51 1.58
C ILE A 18 1.40 18.02 1.30
N TRP A 19 0.38 17.39 1.87
CA TRP A 19 0.08 15.98 1.64
C TRP A 19 -0.25 15.68 0.18
N VAL A 20 -1.06 16.56 -0.43
CA VAL A 20 -1.39 16.45 -1.86
C VAL A 20 -0.13 16.49 -2.72
N ILE A 21 0.76 17.46 -2.46
CA ILE A 21 2.04 17.59 -3.19
C ILE A 21 2.92 16.35 -2.97
N LEU A 22 3.06 15.88 -1.74
CA LEU A 22 3.90 14.72 -1.44
C LEU A 22 3.38 13.43 -2.08
N VAL A 23 2.06 13.23 -2.09
CA VAL A 23 1.45 12.08 -2.77
C VAL A 23 1.72 12.17 -4.27
N ALA A 24 1.47 13.32 -4.89
CA ALA A 24 1.70 13.55 -6.31
C ALA A 24 3.17 13.29 -6.69
N LEU A 25 4.12 13.88 -5.96
CA LEU A 25 5.56 13.65 -6.18
C LEU A 25 5.95 12.18 -6.01
N SER A 26 5.35 11.47 -5.06
CA SER A 26 5.62 10.04 -4.87
C SER A 26 5.11 9.19 -6.03
N CYS A 27 3.96 9.55 -6.62
CA CYS A 27 3.42 8.88 -7.81
C CYS A 27 4.28 9.15 -9.04
N ILE A 28 4.81 10.37 -9.21
CA ILE A 28 5.77 10.68 -10.28
C ILE A 28 7.02 9.81 -10.08
N PHE A 29 7.60 9.82 -8.89
CA PHE A 29 8.82 9.07 -8.59
C PHE A 29 8.68 7.56 -8.82
N LEU A 30 7.51 6.99 -8.47
CA LEU A 30 7.20 5.58 -8.73
C LEU A 30 7.25 5.21 -10.22
N ASN A 31 6.79 6.11 -11.09
CA ASN A 31 6.63 5.85 -12.53
C ASN A 31 7.76 6.43 -13.39
N LEU A 32 8.69 7.18 -12.77
CA LEU A 32 9.80 7.87 -13.42
C LEU A 32 10.59 6.92 -14.33
N TYR A 33 10.98 5.74 -13.84
CA TYR A 33 11.73 4.75 -14.62
C TYR A 33 10.99 4.22 -15.86
N GLY A 34 9.73 3.78 -15.68
CA GLY A 34 8.97 3.17 -16.79
C GLY A 34 8.73 4.14 -17.95
N LEU A 35 8.70 5.44 -17.67
CA LEU A 35 8.60 6.47 -18.70
C LEU A 35 9.94 6.73 -19.39
N LEU A 36 11.04 6.85 -18.64
CA LEU A 36 12.37 7.10 -19.19
C LEU A 36 12.74 6.03 -20.24
N THR A 37 12.46 4.76 -19.95
CA THR A 37 12.72 3.67 -20.91
C THR A 37 11.83 3.74 -22.15
N THR A 38 10.55 4.08 -22.00
CA THR A 38 9.63 4.19 -23.16
C THR A 38 9.98 5.38 -24.05
N VAL A 39 10.45 6.48 -23.46
CA VAL A 39 10.88 7.67 -24.21
C VAL A 39 12.19 7.40 -24.94
N ASP A 40 13.18 6.77 -24.30
CA ASP A 40 14.44 6.39 -24.96
C ASP A 40 14.20 5.46 -26.16
N GLU A 41 13.29 4.49 -26.05
CA GLU A 41 12.89 3.62 -27.15
C GLU A 41 12.20 4.41 -28.29
N LEU A 42 11.33 5.36 -27.95
CA LEU A 42 10.62 6.19 -28.93
C LEU A 42 11.57 7.18 -29.65
N ILE A 43 12.52 7.76 -28.92
CA ILE A 43 13.56 8.63 -29.48
C ILE A 43 14.45 7.81 -30.41
N ALA A 44 14.91 6.63 -29.99
CA ALA A 44 15.74 5.76 -30.83
C ALA A 44 15.03 5.31 -32.12
N MET A 45 13.73 5.02 -32.07
CA MET A 45 12.93 4.71 -33.26
C MET A 45 12.80 5.88 -34.24
N PHE A 46 12.81 7.12 -33.74
CA PHE A 46 12.66 8.32 -34.57
C PHE A 46 13.99 8.90 -35.06
N ASP A 47 15.06 8.79 -34.28
CA ASP A 47 16.43 9.15 -34.68
C ASP A 47 16.89 8.35 -35.90
N ASP A 48 16.50 7.07 -35.98
CA ASP A 48 16.73 6.23 -37.16
C ASP A 48 15.90 6.67 -38.40
N MET A 49 14.82 7.45 -38.19
CA MET A 49 13.87 7.78 -39.24
C MET A 49 14.07 9.15 -39.91
N LEU A 50 14.67 10.18 -39.30
CA LEU A 50 15.01 11.48 -39.94
C LEU A 50 15.78 12.43 -38.98
N SER A 51 17.04 12.78 -39.26
CA SER A 51 17.90 13.58 -38.37
C SER A 51 17.50 15.05 -38.17
N ASP A 52 16.80 15.66 -39.13
CA ASP A 52 16.49 17.10 -39.09
C ASP A 52 15.12 17.40 -38.43
N MET A 53 14.24 16.40 -38.32
CA MET A 53 13.02 16.47 -37.52
C MET A 53 13.24 16.03 -36.07
N ALA A 54 14.40 15.42 -35.78
CA ALA A 54 14.70 14.86 -34.48
C ALA A 54 14.66 15.93 -33.37
N GLU A 55 15.29 17.10 -33.54
CA GLU A 55 15.36 18.11 -32.47
C GLU A 55 13.99 18.68 -32.05
N GLU A 56 13.12 19.03 -33.01
CA GLU A 56 11.75 19.48 -32.72
C GLU A 56 10.89 18.34 -32.15
N PHE A 57 11.10 17.11 -32.64
CA PHE A 57 10.41 15.93 -32.15
C PHE A 57 10.84 15.56 -30.72
N THR A 58 12.12 15.63 -30.38
CA THR A 58 12.64 15.42 -29.02
C THR A 58 12.06 16.46 -28.06
N GLY A 59 11.98 17.74 -28.47
CA GLY A 59 11.33 18.79 -27.68
C GLY A 59 9.83 18.53 -27.43
N PHE A 60 9.12 18.05 -28.45
CA PHE A 60 7.72 17.65 -28.34
C PHE A 60 7.52 16.40 -27.45
N MET A 61 8.37 15.38 -27.61
CA MET A 61 8.36 14.16 -26.81
C MET A 61 8.65 14.44 -25.33
N ASN A 62 9.64 15.27 -25.02
CA ASN A 62 9.91 15.73 -23.65
C ASN A 62 8.70 16.46 -23.06
N ASN A 63 8.01 17.31 -23.83
CA ASN A 63 6.81 17.99 -23.34
C ASN A 63 5.63 17.03 -23.08
N LEU A 64 5.43 16.03 -23.97
CA LEU A 64 4.44 14.97 -23.77
C LEU A 64 4.77 14.13 -22.52
N GLU A 65 6.04 13.83 -22.28
CA GLU A 65 6.52 13.12 -21.11
C GLU A 65 6.17 13.85 -19.81
N TRP A 66 6.46 15.16 -19.76
CA TRP A 66 6.10 16.02 -18.62
C TRP A 66 4.59 16.11 -18.39
N MET A 67 3.80 16.21 -19.46
CA MET A 67 2.34 16.18 -19.36
C MET A 67 1.83 14.85 -18.81
N PHE A 68 2.39 13.74 -19.27
CA PHE A 68 2.04 12.40 -18.77
C PHE A 68 2.39 12.23 -17.29
N TYR A 69 3.52 12.78 -16.81
CA TYR A 69 3.87 12.77 -15.39
C TYR A 69 2.84 13.51 -14.54
N VAL A 70 2.36 14.67 -15.01
CA VAL A 70 1.33 15.45 -14.32
C VAL A 70 0.01 14.68 -14.27
N ASP A 71 -0.40 14.05 -15.38
CA ASP A 71 -1.65 13.29 -15.44
C ASP A 71 -1.62 12.05 -14.55
N VAL A 72 -0.53 11.27 -14.57
CA VAL A 72 -0.35 10.11 -13.68
C VAL A 72 -0.37 10.52 -12.22
N ALA A 73 0.24 11.66 -11.88
CA ALA A 73 0.24 12.18 -10.52
C ALA A 73 -1.17 12.59 -10.06
N ILE A 74 -1.92 13.31 -10.92
CA ILE A 74 -3.28 13.76 -10.62
C ILE A 74 -4.23 12.57 -10.50
N ILE A 75 -4.20 11.64 -11.45
CA ILE A 75 -5.06 10.44 -11.42
C ILE A 75 -4.71 9.59 -10.20
N GLY A 76 -3.42 9.34 -9.95
CA GLY A 76 -2.96 8.57 -8.80
C GLY A 76 -3.41 9.17 -7.47
N LEU A 77 -3.28 10.50 -7.32
CA LEU A 77 -3.75 11.24 -6.16
C LEU A 77 -5.27 11.11 -5.98
N ILE A 78 -6.05 11.36 -7.04
CA ILE A 78 -7.52 11.32 -6.98
C ILE A 78 -8.00 9.93 -6.60
N VAL A 79 -7.46 8.89 -7.25
CA VAL A 79 -7.81 7.49 -6.98
C VAL A 79 -7.44 7.11 -5.55
N PHE A 80 -6.24 7.48 -5.08
CA PHE A 80 -5.80 7.20 -3.72
C PHE A 80 -6.69 7.87 -2.66
N GLU A 81 -6.96 9.17 -2.80
CA GLU A 81 -7.82 9.91 -1.86
C GLU A 81 -9.26 9.40 -1.88
N LEU A 82 -9.78 8.99 -3.05
CA LEU A 82 -11.09 8.37 -3.19
C LEU A 82 -11.16 7.03 -2.44
N ILE A 83 -10.19 6.14 -2.67
CA ILE A 83 -10.10 4.85 -1.97
C ILE A 83 -10.01 5.09 -0.47
N LEU A 84 -9.15 6.02 -0.04
CA LEU A 84 -8.96 6.35 1.37
C LEU A 84 -10.26 6.86 2.02
N ALA A 85 -11.02 7.70 1.31
CA ALA A 85 -12.32 8.19 1.76
C ALA A 85 -13.36 7.06 1.87
N ILE A 86 -13.43 6.17 0.89
CA ILE A 86 -14.34 5.01 0.88
C ILE A 86 -14.00 4.07 2.04
N VAL A 87 -12.72 3.71 2.20
CA VAL A 87 -12.24 2.82 3.27
C VAL A 87 -12.54 3.43 4.64
N TYR A 88 -12.17 4.69 4.87
CA TYR A 88 -12.46 5.37 6.13
C TYR A 88 -13.96 5.37 6.44
N ARG A 89 -14.80 5.75 5.48
CA ARG A 89 -16.26 5.82 5.67
C ARG A 89 -16.86 4.45 5.96
N TYR A 90 -16.41 3.42 5.24
CA TYR A 90 -16.81 2.04 5.51
C TYR A 90 -16.42 1.62 6.94
N MET A 91 -15.18 1.90 7.35
CA MET A 91 -14.68 1.54 8.66
C MET A 91 -15.40 2.28 9.80
N TYR A 92 -15.65 3.57 9.62
CA TYR A 92 -16.39 4.40 10.56
C TYR A 92 -17.85 3.91 10.70
N ASN A 93 -18.56 3.71 9.58
CA ASN A 93 -19.96 3.26 9.59
C ASN A 93 -20.14 1.87 10.21
N ARG A 94 -19.10 1.03 10.19
CA ARG A 94 -19.10 -0.30 10.80
C ARG A 94 -18.60 -0.31 12.25
N GLY A 95 -18.28 0.85 12.83
CA GLY A 95 -17.82 0.98 14.21
C GLY A 95 -16.39 0.51 14.45
N PHE A 96 -15.60 0.30 13.39
CA PHE A 96 -14.19 -0.11 13.51
C PHE A 96 -13.28 1.06 13.90
N VAL A 97 -13.62 2.30 13.53
CA VAL A 97 -12.84 3.52 13.80
C VAL A 97 -13.63 4.44 14.72
N SER A 98 -12.97 5.00 15.74
CA SER A 98 -13.58 5.87 16.76
C SER A 98 -13.83 7.32 16.33
N GLY A 99 -13.37 7.74 15.14
CA GLY A 99 -13.73 9.03 14.53
C GLY A 99 -12.59 9.99 14.18
N ASP A 100 -11.33 9.64 14.49
CA ASP A 100 -10.17 10.46 14.09
C ASP A 100 -9.78 10.24 12.62
N ALA A 101 -10.54 10.89 11.73
CA ALA A 101 -10.34 10.82 10.28
C ALA A 101 -8.97 11.35 9.85
N VAL A 102 -8.46 12.39 10.53
CA VAL A 102 -7.24 13.08 10.12
C VAL A 102 -6.04 12.20 10.42
N HIS A 103 -5.98 11.61 11.62
CA HIS A 103 -4.93 10.66 11.99
C HIS A 103 -4.93 9.43 11.08
N PHE A 104 -6.12 8.88 10.78
CA PHE A 104 -6.26 7.71 9.90
C PHE A 104 -5.73 8.00 8.49
N LYS A 105 -6.17 9.12 7.90
CA LYS A 105 -5.75 9.53 6.57
C LYS A 105 -4.25 9.82 6.52
N THR A 106 -3.71 10.45 7.55
CA THR A 106 -2.28 10.77 7.63
C THR A 106 -1.43 9.50 7.70
N ALA A 107 -1.82 8.53 8.51
CA ALA A 107 -1.12 7.24 8.59
C ALA A 107 -1.11 6.51 7.23
N ALA A 108 -2.26 6.48 6.54
CA ALA A 108 -2.38 5.87 5.23
C ALA A 108 -1.54 6.60 4.16
N ARG A 109 -1.54 7.94 4.15
CA ARG A 109 -0.71 8.76 3.26
C ARG A 109 0.78 8.49 3.45
N VAL A 110 1.24 8.45 4.70
CA VAL A 110 2.64 8.16 5.02
C VAL A 110 3.04 6.77 4.50
N ALA A 111 2.21 5.74 4.75
CA ALA A 111 2.47 4.41 4.22
C ALA A 111 2.53 4.38 2.69
N TYR A 112 1.59 5.04 2.03
CA TYR A 112 1.52 5.10 0.57
C TYR A 112 2.73 5.80 -0.05
N ILE A 113 3.10 6.98 0.47
CA ILE A 113 4.26 7.74 0.01
C ILE A 113 5.54 6.92 0.18
N LEU A 114 5.75 6.30 1.35
CA LEU A 114 6.95 5.50 1.59
C LEU A 114 7.00 4.24 0.72
N ALA A 115 5.86 3.58 0.50
CA ALA A 115 5.78 2.45 -0.42
C ALA A 115 6.17 2.87 -1.85
N ASN A 116 5.63 3.99 -2.34
CA ASN A 116 5.96 4.53 -3.67
C ASN A 116 7.44 4.87 -3.82
N ILE A 117 8.04 5.50 -2.79
CA ILE A 117 9.47 5.81 -2.80
C ILE A 117 10.31 4.54 -2.87
N ILE A 118 9.98 3.52 -2.09
CA ILE A 118 10.73 2.26 -2.09
C ILE A 118 10.58 1.52 -3.43
N ILE A 119 9.36 1.42 -3.96
CA ILE A 119 9.12 0.77 -5.26
C ILE A 119 9.81 1.55 -6.39
N GLY A 120 9.76 2.88 -6.36
CA GLY A 120 10.49 3.74 -7.30
C GLY A 120 12.00 3.51 -7.22
N ALA A 121 12.56 3.45 -6.02
CA ALA A 121 13.98 3.14 -5.81
C ALA A 121 14.36 1.74 -6.34
N PHE A 122 13.51 0.74 -6.13
CA PHE A 122 13.69 -0.59 -6.74
C PHE A 122 13.64 -0.54 -8.27
N SER A 123 12.82 0.34 -8.83
CA SER A 123 12.74 0.54 -10.27
C SER A 123 14.01 1.22 -10.82
N PHE A 124 14.74 2.01 -10.04
CA PHE A 124 16.09 2.46 -10.45
C PHE A 124 17.15 1.35 -10.40
N ILE A 125 17.05 0.43 -9.44
CA ILE A 125 17.93 -0.76 -9.40
C ILE A 125 17.70 -1.65 -10.64
N SER A 126 16.51 -1.59 -11.24
CA SER A 126 16.22 -2.33 -12.48
C SER A 126 17.08 -1.94 -13.67
N TYR A 127 17.71 -0.75 -13.66
CA TYR A 127 18.74 -0.39 -14.65
C TYR A 127 19.93 -1.37 -14.67
N ALA A 128 20.28 -1.96 -13.52
CA ALA A 128 21.37 -2.93 -13.41
C ALA A 128 20.95 -4.38 -13.73
N ALA A 129 19.64 -4.68 -13.77
CA ALA A 129 19.10 -6.02 -14.01
C ALA A 129 17.70 -5.98 -14.64
N PRO A 130 17.57 -5.51 -15.89
CA PRO A 130 16.29 -5.17 -16.51
C PRO A 130 15.33 -6.36 -16.62
N ASP A 131 15.79 -7.53 -17.05
CA ASP A 131 14.93 -8.72 -17.25
C ASP A 131 14.31 -9.21 -15.93
N PHE A 132 15.12 -9.28 -14.86
CA PHE A 132 14.62 -9.73 -13.56
C PHE A 132 13.51 -8.80 -13.04
N PHE A 133 13.70 -7.48 -13.17
CA PHE A 133 12.76 -6.52 -12.66
C PHE A 133 11.50 -6.37 -13.52
N TYR A 134 11.63 -6.43 -14.85
CA TYR A 134 10.50 -6.43 -15.77
C TYR A 134 9.48 -7.50 -15.39
N TYR A 135 9.94 -8.71 -15.09
CA TYR A 135 9.07 -9.82 -14.71
C TYR A 135 8.64 -9.80 -13.24
N ASN A 136 9.37 -9.18 -12.31
CA ASN A 136 9.08 -9.30 -10.87
C ASN A 136 8.55 -8.00 -10.21
N GLN A 137 8.41 -6.90 -10.96
CA GLN A 137 8.00 -5.60 -10.40
C GLN A 137 6.66 -5.67 -9.63
N PHE A 138 5.70 -6.46 -10.12
CA PHE A 138 4.41 -6.62 -9.43
C PHE A 138 4.53 -7.38 -8.11
N ILE A 139 5.44 -8.36 -8.01
CA ILE A 139 5.71 -9.09 -6.76
C ILE A 139 6.27 -8.13 -5.72
N ILE A 140 7.25 -7.31 -6.12
CA ILE A 140 7.85 -6.29 -5.25
C ILE A 140 6.77 -5.30 -4.78
N ARG A 141 5.92 -4.81 -5.70
CA ARG A 141 4.80 -3.92 -5.37
C ARG A 141 3.87 -4.53 -4.32
N ILE A 142 3.43 -5.78 -4.51
CA ILE A 142 2.54 -6.48 -3.57
C ILE A 142 3.21 -6.57 -2.19
N ILE A 143 4.47 -6.98 -2.11
CA ILE A 143 5.19 -7.12 -0.84
C ILE A 143 5.32 -5.76 -0.12
N VAL A 144 5.79 -4.73 -0.83
CA VAL A 144 6.06 -3.41 -0.24
C VAL A 144 4.77 -2.75 0.22
N TYR A 145 3.72 -2.69 -0.62
CA TYR A 145 2.45 -2.10 -0.20
C TYR A 145 1.87 -2.85 1.00
N THR A 146 1.85 -4.18 0.97
CA THR A 146 1.35 -4.99 2.09
C THR A 146 2.10 -4.67 3.39
N ALA A 147 3.43 -4.61 3.34
CA ALA A 147 4.25 -4.31 4.51
C ALA A 147 3.97 -2.90 5.08
N PHE A 148 3.89 -1.89 4.23
CA PHE A 148 3.66 -0.50 4.67
C PHE A 148 2.23 -0.27 5.15
N PHE A 149 1.22 -0.86 4.51
CA PHE A 149 -0.15 -0.80 4.99
C PHE A 149 -0.30 -1.48 6.35
N LEU A 150 0.31 -2.65 6.52
CA LEU A 150 0.32 -3.37 7.79
C LEU A 150 1.04 -2.58 8.87
N ALA A 151 2.19 -1.98 8.56
CA ALA A 151 2.94 -1.14 9.50
C ALA A 151 2.15 0.09 9.93
N ALA A 152 1.49 0.79 9.00
CA ALA A 152 0.61 1.90 9.34
C ALA A 152 -0.57 1.47 10.21
N TYR A 153 -1.25 0.38 9.84
CA TYR A 153 -2.35 -0.17 10.64
C TYR A 153 -1.89 -0.47 12.07
N LEU A 154 -0.79 -1.22 12.23
CA LEU A 154 -0.28 -1.61 13.54
C LEU A 154 0.21 -0.40 14.36
N ALA A 155 0.58 0.71 13.70
CA ALA A 155 1.01 1.94 14.38
C ALA A 155 -0.16 2.65 15.05
N VAL A 156 -1.29 2.73 14.35
CA VAL A 156 -2.45 3.52 14.77
C VAL A 156 -3.61 2.69 15.33
N LYS A 157 -3.48 1.36 15.37
CA LYS A 157 -4.54 0.48 15.90
C LYS A 157 -4.93 0.78 17.36
N GLU A 158 -3.99 1.31 18.15
CA GLU A 158 -4.24 1.63 19.56
C GLU A 158 -4.93 2.99 19.73
N SER A 159 -4.75 3.89 18.77
CA SER A 159 -5.24 5.27 18.82
C SER A 159 -6.58 5.46 18.12
N ILE A 160 -6.81 4.78 17.00
CA ILE A 160 -7.95 5.05 16.11
C ILE A 160 -8.94 3.88 16.06
N ILE A 161 -8.44 2.64 16.19
CA ILE A 161 -9.26 1.45 16.00
C ILE A 161 -9.92 1.04 17.31
N ASN A 162 -11.20 0.69 17.23
CA ASN A 162 -11.95 0.21 18.38
C ASN A 162 -11.22 -1.01 19.01
N PRO A 163 -10.85 -0.96 20.31
CA PRO A 163 -10.15 -2.05 20.98
C PRO A 163 -10.84 -3.41 20.88
N LYS A 164 -12.18 -3.42 20.80
CA LYS A 164 -12.99 -4.63 20.68
C LYS A 164 -12.94 -5.27 19.28
N LEU A 165 -12.40 -4.57 18.27
CA LEU A 165 -12.51 -4.94 16.85
C LEU A 165 -11.21 -4.74 16.04
N LYS A 166 -10.05 -4.62 16.68
CA LYS A 166 -8.73 -4.50 16.01
C LYS A 166 -8.45 -5.61 14.97
N GLY A 167 -8.24 -6.84 15.41
CA GLY A 167 -8.07 -8.01 14.54
C GLY A 167 -9.21 -8.19 13.54
N THR A 168 -10.46 -7.99 13.95
CA THR A 168 -11.63 -8.09 13.04
C THR A 168 -11.59 -7.03 11.92
N ALA A 169 -11.23 -5.79 12.25
CA ALA A 169 -11.06 -4.72 11.28
C ALA A 169 -9.92 -5.03 10.30
N LEU A 170 -8.77 -5.45 10.81
CA LEU A 170 -7.61 -5.81 9.98
C LEU A 170 -7.94 -6.97 9.05
N GLN A 171 -8.63 -8.00 9.54
CA GLN A 171 -9.06 -9.15 8.74
C GLN A 171 -9.86 -8.70 7.53
N ARG A 172 -10.87 -7.85 7.72
CA ARG A 172 -11.71 -7.38 6.62
C ARG A 172 -10.93 -6.59 5.57
N ILE A 173 -10.07 -5.67 6.01
CA ILE A 173 -9.24 -4.85 5.09
C ILE A 173 -8.33 -5.76 4.27
N ILE A 174 -7.61 -6.66 4.94
CA ILE A 174 -6.67 -7.59 4.33
C ILE A 174 -7.38 -8.56 3.37
N THR A 175 -8.55 -9.07 3.74
CA THR A 175 -9.34 -9.96 2.86
C THR A 175 -9.77 -9.25 1.58
N VAL A 176 -10.29 -8.02 1.67
CA VAL A 176 -10.68 -7.25 0.48
C VAL A 176 -9.47 -6.93 -0.39
N TYR A 177 -8.38 -6.48 0.22
CA TYR A 177 -7.13 -6.18 -0.49
C TYR A 177 -6.61 -7.39 -1.27
N PHE A 178 -6.43 -8.54 -0.60
CA PHE A 178 -5.92 -9.74 -1.27
C PHE A 178 -6.93 -10.36 -2.25
N ALA A 179 -8.24 -10.17 -2.05
CA ALA A 179 -9.23 -10.60 -3.03
C ALA A 179 -9.12 -9.80 -4.34
N ILE A 180 -8.94 -8.48 -4.25
CA ILE A 180 -8.74 -7.61 -5.43
C ILE A 180 -7.41 -7.94 -6.10
N GLU A 181 -6.31 -7.96 -5.35
CA GLU A 181 -4.98 -8.31 -5.88
C GLU A 181 -4.95 -9.71 -6.49
N GLY A 182 -5.59 -10.69 -5.83
CA GLY A 182 -5.72 -12.05 -6.33
C GLY A 182 -6.51 -12.10 -7.64
N ALA A 183 -7.66 -11.44 -7.72
CA ALA A 183 -8.49 -11.41 -8.93
C ALA A 183 -7.76 -10.77 -10.11
N LEU A 184 -7.07 -9.64 -9.89
CA LEU A 184 -6.29 -8.97 -10.93
C LEU A 184 -5.12 -9.85 -11.41
N ASN A 185 -4.40 -10.50 -10.50
CA ASN A 185 -3.27 -11.37 -10.89
C ASN A 185 -3.73 -12.67 -11.54
N ILE A 186 -4.89 -13.23 -11.16
CA ILE A 186 -5.50 -14.37 -11.86
C ILE A 186 -5.88 -13.98 -13.28
N LEU A 187 -6.52 -12.82 -13.47
CA LEU A 187 -6.89 -12.33 -14.80
C LEU A 187 -5.64 -12.15 -15.68
N ASN A 188 -4.60 -11.49 -15.16
CA ASN A 188 -3.33 -11.30 -15.87
C ASN A 188 -2.62 -12.63 -16.18
N PHE A 189 -2.72 -13.61 -15.29
CA PHE A 189 -2.17 -14.95 -15.52
C PHE A 189 -2.91 -15.68 -16.65
N ILE A 190 -4.25 -15.61 -16.66
CA ILE A 190 -5.07 -16.17 -17.74
C ILE A 190 -4.70 -15.52 -19.08
N ILE A 191 -4.63 -14.18 -19.12
CA ILE A 191 -4.23 -13.43 -20.33
C ILE A 191 -2.87 -13.90 -20.83
N ALA A 192 -1.87 -14.03 -19.96
CA ALA A 192 -0.54 -14.50 -20.32
C ALA A 192 -0.54 -15.94 -20.85
N LEU A 193 -1.42 -16.82 -20.33
CA LEU A 193 -1.55 -18.20 -20.82
C LEU A 193 -2.24 -18.30 -22.18
N THR A 194 -3.13 -17.37 -22.49
CA THR A 194 -3.94 -17.36 -23.72
C THR A 194 -3.39 -16.47 -24.83
N ALA A 195 -2.30 -15.74 -24.57
CA ALA A 195 -1.65 -14.90 -25.56
C ALA A 195 -1.15 -15.73 -26.76
N GLU A 196 -1.22 -15.16 -27.97
CA GLU A 196 -0.75 -15.79 -29.20
C GLU A 196 0.76 -16.10 -29.12
N GLU A 197 1.53 -15.16 -28.59
CA GLU A 197 2.93 -15.35 -28.22
C GLU A 197 3.05 -15.58 -26.71
N LYS A 198 3.41 -16.81 -26.33
CA LYS A 198 3.55 -17.18 -24.92
C LYS A 198 4.92 -16.78 -24.39
N ASP A 199 4.95 -15.74 -23.58
CA ASP A 199 6.13 -15.41 -22.76
C ASP A 199 6.16 -16.29 -21.50
N THR A 200 7.06 -17.29 -21.52
CA THR A 200 7.22 -18.25 -20.41
C THR A 200 7.66 -17.56 -19.12
N HIS A 201 8.48 -16.52 -19.20
CA HIS A 201 8.93 -15.77 -18.03
C HIS A 201 7.78 -14.97 -17.41
N ALA A 202 6.94 -14.34 -18.24
CA ALA A 202 5.75 -13.66 -17.77
C ALA A 202 4.77 -14.62 -17.06
N ILE A 203 4.54 -15.81 -17.63
CA ILE A 203 3.66 -16.83 -17.04
C ILE A 203 4.19 -17.28 -15.67
N ILE A 204 5.49 -17.64 -15.60
CA ILE A 204 6.12 -18.08 -14.34
C ILE A 204 6.02 -16.99 -13.29
N ALA A 205 6.38 -15.76 -13.62
CA ALA A 205 6.38 -14.66 -12.65
C ALA A 205 4.97 -14.37 -12.12
N ARG A 206 3.95 -14.38 -12.98
CA ARG A 206 2.53 -14.22 -12.57
C ARG A 206 2.08 -15.36 -11.66
N GLY A 207 2.51 -16.60 -11.93
CA GLY A 207 2.32 -17.74 -11.03
C GLY A 207 2.96 -17.54 -9.66
N ILE A 208 4.20 -17.03 -9.62
CA ILE A 208 4.90 -16.70 -8.37
C ILE A 208 4.14 -15.61 -7.59
N ALA A 209 3.61 -14.57 -8.24
CA ALA A 209 2.80 -13.55 -7.54
C ALA A 209 1.59 -14.15 -6.83
N LEU A 210 0.86 -15.06 -7.48
CA LEU A 210 -0.28 -15.72 -6.85
C LEU A 210 0.17 -16.52 -5.61
N GLY A 211 1.32 -17.20 -5.70
CA GLY A 211 1.94 -17.86 -4.55
C GLY A 211 2.31 -16.87 -3.43
N VAL A 212 2.91 -15.73 -3.77
CA VAL A 212 3.28 -14.68 -2.80
C VAL A 212 2.04 -14.07 -2.14
N ILE A 213 0.97 -13.80 -2.89
CA ILE A 213 -0.31 -13.32 -2.35
C ILE A 213 -0.86 -14.34 -1.34
N ALA A 214 -0.89 -15.62 -1.68
CA ALA A 214 -1.38 -16.67 -0.80
C ALA A 214 -0.52 -16.78 0.48
N LEU A 215 0.81 -16.75 0.33
CA LEU A 215 1.75 -16.81 1.46
C LEU A 215 1.62 -15.59 2.39
N LEU A 216 1.52 -14.38 1.82
CA LEU A 216 1.33 -13.16 2.61
C LEU A 216 -0.02 -13.16 3.32
N ALA A 217 -1.10 -13.55 2.64
CA ALA A 217 -2.43 -13.66 3.24
C ALA A 217 -2.45 -14.65 4.41
N ALA A 218 -1.87 -15.84 4.22
CA ALA A 218 -1.75 -16.84 5.27
C ALA A 218 -0.86 -16.35 6.42
N GLY A 219 0.32 -15.79 6.11
CA GLY A 219 1.26 -15.28 7.09
C GLY A 219 0.66 -14.18 7.97
N ILE A 220 0.01 -13.19 7.35
CA ILE A 220 -0.67 -12.10 8.07
C ILE A 220 -1.82 -12.64 8.92
N TYR A 221 -2.57 -13.62 8.39
CA TYR A 221 -3.65 -14.24 9.15
C TYR A 221 -3.14 -14.93 10.41
N PHE A 222 -2.17 -15.84 10.27
CA PHE A 222 -1.69 -16.65 11.39
C PHE A 222 -0.82 -15.88 12.38
N LEU A 223 0.03 -14.97 11.90
CA LEU A 223 1.01 -14.28 12.74
C LEU A 223 0.45 -12.99 13.38
N ILE A 224 -0.58 -12.39 12.79
CA ILE A 224 -1.03 -11.05 13.21
C ILE A 224 -2.53 -11.04 13.51
N ILE A 225 -3.38 -11.39 12.55
CA ILE A 225 -4.84 -11.31 12.73
C ILE A 225 -5.32 -12.27 13.83
N LYS A 226 -4.92 -13.54 13.78
CA LYS A 226 -5.35 -14.56 14.74
C LYS A 226 -4.98 -14.19 16.18
N PRO A 227 -3.74 -13.76 16.49
CA PRO A 227 -3.40 -13.22 17.82
C PRO A 227 -4.24 -12.01 18.23
N LEU A 228 -4.49 -11.06 17.32
CA LEU A 228 -5.30 -9.88 17.64
C LEU A 228 -6.75 -10.23 17.95
N ILE A 229 -7.37 -11.14 17.20
CA ILE A 229 -8.74 -11.62 17.47
C ILE A 229 -8.79 -12.38 18.81
N LYS A 230 -7.73 -13.11 19.16
CA LYS A 230 -7.65 -13.75 20.48
C LYS A 230 -7.66 -12.69 21.60
N GLN A 231 -6.85 -11.64 21.46
CA GLN A 231 -6.81 -10.52 22.40
C GLN A 231 -8.15 -9.77 22.50
N GLU A 232 -8.88 -9.60 21.39
CA GLU A 232 -10.23 -9.01 21.41
C GLU A 232 -11.19 -9.80 22.30
N LYS A 233 -11.17 -11.14 22.18
CA LYS A 233 -12.05 -12.02 22.97
C LYS A 233 -11.71 -11.96 24.46
N GLU A 234 -10.42 -12.04 24.80
CA GLU A 234 -9.94 -11.91 26.18
C GLU A 234 -10.33 -10.55 26.79
N TYR A 235 -10.23 -9.46 26.03
CA TYR A 235 -10.62 -8.12 26.48
C TYR A 235 -12.12 -7.99 26.74
N VAL A 236 -12.96 -8.60 25.90
CA VAL A 236 -14.42 -8.60 26.10
C VAL A 236 -14.80 -9.41 27.34
N GLU A 237 -14.16 -10.55 27.56
CA GLU A 237 -14.40 -11.41 28.73
C GLU A 237 -14.07 -10.71 30.05
N ILE A 238 -12.95 -9.99 30.13
CA ILE A 238 -12.53 -9.22 31.30
C ILE A 238 -13.53 -8.09 31.62
N ILE A 239 -14.05 -7.39 30.61
CA ILE A 239 -15.05 -6.33 30.83
C ILE A 239 -16.36 -6.92 31.34
N ILE A 240 -16.81 -8.04 30.75
CA ILE A 240 -18.05 -8.70 31.19
C ILE A 240 -17.92 -9.20 32.63
N HIS A 241 -16.76 -9.75 33.02
CA HIS A 241 -16.51 -10.20 34.40
C HIS A 241 -16.38 -9.02 35.37
N ARG A 242 -15.85 -7.87 34.94
CA ARG A 242 -15.81 -6.62 35.73
C ARG A 242 -17.17 -6.00 35.97
N ASP A 243 -18.10 -6.09 35.02
CA ASP A 243 -19.46 -5.55 35.20
C ASP A 243 -20.35 -6.46 36.07
N THR A 244 -19.88 -7.68 36.40
CA THR A 244 -20.59 -8.63 37.28
C THR A 244 -20.01 -8.79 38.68
N ASP A 245 -18.77 -8.33 38.94
CA ASP A 245 -18.12 -8.37 40.26
C ASP A 245 -17.91 -6.93 40.79
N ASP A 246 -18.64 -6.56 41.84
CA ASP A 246 -18.57 -5.27 42.55
C ASP A 246 -17.28 -5.05 43.36
N THR A 247 -16.25 -5.88 43.17
CA THR A 247 -14.99 -5.81 43.90
C THR A 247 -13.86 -5.23 43.03
N PRO A 248 -13.30 -4.06 43.38
CA PRO A 248 -12.20 -3.49 42.63
C PRO A 248 -10.94 -4.36 42.81
N PRO A 249 -10.22 -4.70 41.73
CA PRO A 249 -9.02 -5.52 41.83
C PRO A 249 -7.86 -4.75 42.47
N PRO A 250 -6.91 -5.45 43.11
CA PRO A 250 -5.71 -4.81 43.65
C PRO A 250 -4.92 -4.12 42.53
N PRO A 251 -4.23 -2.99 42.82
CA PRO A 251 -3.67 -2.10 41.80
C PRO A 251 -2.61 -2.74 40.88
N ASP A 252 -2.06 -3.89 41.24
CA ASP A 252 -0.76 -4.36 40.74
C ASP A 252 -0.82 -5.47 39.68
N GLU A 253 -2.01 -5.95 39.29
CA GLU A 253 -2.15 -7.02 38.29
C GLU A 253 -2.48 -6.53 36.87
N VAL A 254 -2.99 -5.31 36.72
CA VAL A 254 -3.44 -4.77 35.41
C VAL A 254 -2.28 -4.59 34.41
N PHE A 255 -1.03 -4.51 34.88
CA PHE A 255 0.12 -4.18 34.05
C PHE A 255 1.19 -5.27 33.95
N ARG A 256 1.10 -6.38 34.69
CA ARG A 256 2.13 -7.44 34.65
C ARG A 256 2.07 -8.33 33.39
N GLY A 257 0.94 -8.37 32.69
CA GLY A 257 0.79 -9.11 31.41
C GLY A 257 1.28 -8.35 30.17
N TYR A 258 1.55 -7.05 30.30
CA TYR A 258 2.03 -6.20 29.21
C TYR A 258 3.50 -5.88 29.45
N GLY A 259 4.38 -6.79 29.05
CA GLY A 259 5.82 -6.54 29.00
C GLY A 259 6.11 -5.29 28.16
N PHE A 260 6.47 -4.20 28.85
CA PHE A 260 7.15 -3.03 28.29
C PHE A 260 8.66 -3.21 28.43
#